data_AF-A0A973PKW2-F1
#
_entry.id   AF-A0A973PKW2-F1
#
_cell.length_a   1.000
_cell.length_b   1.000
_cell.length_c   1.000
_cell.angle_alpha   90.00
_cell.angle_beta   90.00
_cell.angle_gamma   90.00
#
_symmetry.space_group_name_H-M   'P 1'
#
loop_
_entity.id
_entity.type
_entity.pdbx_description
1 polymer ?
#
loop_
_entity_poly.entity_id
_entity_poly.type
_entity_poly.pdbx_seq_one_letter_code
_entity_poly.pdbx_strand_id
1 'polypeptide(L)'
;SDLLNSVWEYADTHPEFFRNSPTRAPDAVMGAVGEILGLKIDYYVLVNMWGVARLIDALGGVRVHVTQDICYGVGRADGGVIRAGTHRLDGNDALWFGRARDHDGSTCAGGDNHTRMKRQQCVISSMLDQLDPSTVLFKFQQLAKAARETFMTDIPRGRLQDLVPLADLVKQAHETTLSFVPPAYDPAWPDFPRIRADVRKALAAPPAVRPRPHHTAVSATARLSDACSV
;
A
#
# COMPACT_ATOMS: atom_id res chain seq x y z
N SER A 1 0.04 -0.33 -16.94
CA SER A 1 0.63 -0.36 -15.59
C SER A 1 2.15 -0.29 -15.68
N ASP A 2 2.69 0.51 -16.60
CA ASP A 2 3.98 0.12 -17.19
C ASP A 2 5.13 1.05 -16.82
N LEU A 3 4.88 2.33 -16.49
CA LEU A 3 5.98 3.29 -16.40
C LEU A 3 6.99 3.00 -15.26
N LEU A 4 6.52 2.79 -14.03
CA LEU A 4 7.44 2.52 -12.90
C LEU A 4 8.13 1.16 -13.03
N ASN A 5 7.44 0.16 -13.60
CA ASN A 5 8.05 -1.14 -13.88
C ASN A 5 9.10 -1.02 -15.00
N SER A 6 8.85 -0.20 -16.01
CA SER A 6 9.82 0.10 -17.07
C SER A 6 11.03 0.86 -16.54
N VAL A 7 10.85 1.83 -15.61
CA VAL A 7 11.98 2.52 -14.95
C VAL A 7 12.84 1.52 -14.18
N TRP A 8 12.20 0.62 -13.43
CA TRP A 8 12.88 -0.45 -12.72
C TRP A 8 13.68 -1.34 -13.69
N GLU A 9 13.02 -1.89 -14.71
CA GLU A 9 13.64 -2.80 -15.68
C GLU A 9 14.78 -2.13 -16.46
N TYR A 10 14.58 -0.86 -16.85
CA TYR A 10 15.60 -0.07 -17.54
C TYR A 10 16.85 0.09 -16.67
N ALA A 11 16.67 0.51 -15.42
CA ALA A 11 17.79 0.70 -14.50
C ALA A 11 18.51 -0.63 -14.17
N ASP A 12 17.78 -1.74 -14.08
CA ASP A 12 18.38 -3.05 -13.84
C ASP A 12 19.22 -3.54 -15.04
N THR A 13 18.70 -3.35 -16.25
CA THR A 13 19.34 -3.79 -17.51
C THR A 13 20.43 -2.85 -18.04
N HIS A 14 20.52 -1.62 -17.54
CA HIS A 14 21.51 -0.60 -17.96
C HIS A 14 22.40 -0.13 -16.80
N PRO A 15 23.25 -1.02 -16.22
CA PRO A 15 24.08 -0.68 -15.07
C PRO A 15 25.11 0.42 -15.34
N GLU A 16 25.42 0.71 -16.61
CA GLU A 16 26.34 1.76 -17.04
C GLU A 16 25.91 3.17 -16.64
N PHE A 17 24.61 3.41 -16.40
CA PHE A 17 24.09 4.68 -15.90
C PHE A 17 24.03 4.75 -14.37
N PHE A 18 24.22 3.62 -13.69
CA PHE A 18 24.07 3.47 -12.24
C PHE A 18 25.30 2.83 -11.59
N ARG A 19 26.50 3.09 -12.13
CA ARG A 19 27.77 2.37 -11.80
C ARG A 19 28.15 2.35 -10.32
N ASN A 20 27.58 3.22 -9.50
CA ASN A 20 27.85 3.33 -8.06
C ASN A 20 26.65 2.97 -7.18
N SER A 21 25.56 2.44 -7.74
CA SER A 21 24.40 2.03 -6.96
C SER A 21 24.28 0.51 -6.89
N PRO A 22 24.46 -0.10 -5.70
CA PRO A 22 24.14 -1.52 -5.50
C PRO A 22 22.62 -1.78 -5.55
N THR A 23 21.80 -0.72 -5.50
CA THR A 23 20.33 -0.72 -5.50
C THR A 23 19.77 0.07 -6.67
N ARG A 24 20.38 -0.07 -7.86
CA ARG A 24 20.11 0.76 -9.04
C ARG A 24 18.64 0.87 -9.43
N ALA A 25 17.92 -0.26 -9.42
CA ALA A 25 16.51 -0.31 -9.79
C ALA A 25 15.61 0.42 -8.76
N PRO A 26 15.72 0.11 -7.45
CA PRO A 26 15.08 0.91 -6.40
C PRO A 26 15.40 2.41 -6.48
N ASP A 27 16.68 2.77 -6.64
CA ASP A 27 17.12 4.16 -6.68
C ASP A 27 16.52 4.93 -7.86
N ALA A 28 16.45 4.30 -9.03
CA ALA A 28 15.82 4.88 -10.21
C ALA A 28 14.33 5.15 -10.01
N VAL A 29 13.62 4.20 -9.38
CA VAL A 29 12.20 4.37 -9.06
C VAL A 29 12.00 5.47 -8.00
N MET A 30 12.83 5.52 -6.96
CA MET A 30 12.80 6.59 -5.96
C MET A 30 13.03 7.96 -6.59
N GLY A 31 14.01 8.07 -7.49
CA GLY A 31 14.30 9.29 -8.23
C GLY A 31 13.12 9.72 -9.12
N ALA A 32 12.56 8.79 -9.88
CA ALA A 32 11.41 9.07 -10.74
C ALA A 32 10.17 9.51 -9.94
N VAL A 33 9.82 8.79 -8.87
CA VAL A 33 8.70 9.15 -7.99
C VAL A 33 8.96 10.49 -7.30
N GLY A 34 10.18 10.70 -6.80
CA GLY A 34 10.58 11.95 -6.18
C GLY A 34 10.44 13.14 -7.12
N GLU A 35 10.87 13.00 -8.38
CA GLU A 35 10.72 14.04 -9.39
C GLU A 35 9.26 14.30 -9.74
N ILE A 36 8.44 13.26 -9.90
CA ILE A 36 7.00 13.42 -10.18
C ILE A 36 6.31 14.21 -9.05
N LEU A 37 6.59 13.85 -7.80
CA LEU A 37 5.97 14.45 -6.63
C LEU A 37 6.62 15.77 -6.18
N GLY A 38 7.83 16.07 -6.67
CA GLY A 38 8.63 17.20 -6.20
C GLY A 38 9.13 17.00 -4.76
N LEU A 39 9.42 15.76 -4.38
CA LEU A 39 9.86 15.35 -3.05
C LEU A 39 11.18 14.62 -3.11
N LYS A 40 11.98 14.76 -2.05
CA LYS A 40 13.09 13.84 -1.81
C LYS A 40 12.56 12.62 -1.08
N ILE A 41 12.65 11.45 -1.71
CA ILE A 41 12.30 10.18 -1.06
C ILE A 41 13.51 9.72 -0.24
N ASP A 42 13.35 9.63 1.09
CA ASP A 42 14.46 9.32 1.98
C ASP A 42 14.80 7.83 2.02
N TYR A 43 13.78 6.98 1.96
CA TYR A 43 13.92 5.53 2.08
C TYR A 43 12.81 4.79 1.32
N TYR A 44 13.04 3.51 1.03
CA TYR A 44 12.05 2.61 0.43
C TYR A 44 11.88 1.31 1.21
N VAL A 45 10.70 0.70 1.04
CA VAL A 45 10.45 -0.70 1.38
C VAL A 45 9.86 -1.36 0.15
N LEU A 46 10.59 -2.33 -0.39
CA LEU A 46 10.15 -3.18 -1.48
C LEU A 46 9.75 -4.54 -0.91
N VAL A 47 8.57 -4.99 -1.29
CA VAL A 47 8.03 -6.28 -0.86
C VAL A 47 7.34 -6.95 -2.04
N ASN A 48 7.63 -8.22 -2.27
CA ASN A 48 6.90 -9.00 -3.27
C ASN A 48 5.54 -9.48 -2.71
N MET A 49 4.68 -10.02 -3.57
CA MET A 49 3.34 -10.44 -3.14
C MET A 49 3.36 -11.49 -2.02
N TRP A 50 4.29 -12.45 -2.07
CA TRP A 50 4.44 -13.46 -1.01
C TRP A 50 4.87 -12.85 0.33
N GLY A 51 5.64 -11.77 0.31
CA GLY A 51 6.02 -11.03 1.51
C GLY A 51 4.85 -10.38 2.19
N VAL A 52 4.00 -9.73 1.39
CA VAL A 52 2.76 -9.14 1.90
C VAL A 52 1.87 -10.21 2.52
N ALA A 53 1.66 -11.34 1.82
CA ALA A 53 0.86 -12.45 2.36
C ALA A 53 1.41 -12.99 3.69
N ARG A 54 2.72 -13.28 3.74
CA ARG A 54 3.37 -13.76 4.97
C ARG A 54 3.29 -12.76 6.11
N LEU A 55 3.38 -11.47 5.80
CA LEU A 55 3.21 -10.42 6.80
C LEU A 55 1.78 -10.44 7.34
N ILE A 56 0.77 -10.49 6.47
CA ILE A 56 -0.64 -10.60 6.87
C ILE A 56 -0.88 -11.84 7.74
N ASP A 57 -0.36 -13.00 7.34
CA ASP A 57 -0.50 -14.25 8.11
C ASP A 57 0.19 -14.15 9.48
N ALA A 58 1.41 -13.60 9.52
CA ALA A 58 2.17 -13.42 10.76
C ALA A 58 1.49 -12.45 11.74
N LEU A 59 0.60 -11.61 11.24
CA LEU A 59 -0.21 -10.66 11.98
C LEU A 59 -1.62 -11.20 12.32
N GLY A 60 -1.96 -12.42 11.88
CA GLY A 60 -3.24 -13.07 12.15
C GLY A 60 -4.37 -12.74 11.17
N GLY A 61 -4.03 -12.22 9.99
CA GLY A 61 -4.97 -11.80 8.95
C GLY A 61 -5.27 -10.30 8.99
N VAL A 62 -5.97 -9.83 7.95
CA VAL A 62 -6.39 -8.42 7.79
C VAL A 62 -7.91 -8.34 7.69
N ARG A 63 -8.55 -7.55 8.56
CA ARG A 63 -9.97 -7.22 8.40
C ARG A 63 -10.17 -6.22 7.26
N VAL A 64 -11.06 -6.54 6.34
CA VAL A 64 -11.52 -5.63 5.28
C VAL A 64 -13.05 -5.68 5.19
N HIS A 65 -13.64 -4.62 4.67
CA HIS A 65 -15.05 -4.57 4.35
C HIS A 65 -15.20 -4.52 2.84
N VAL A 66 -15.97 -5.46 2.33
CA VAL A 66 -16.20 -5.69 0.91
C VAL A 66 -17.63 -5.27 0.63
N THR A 67 -17.85 -4.24 -0.18
CA THR A 67 -19.21 -3.73 -0.40
C THR A 67 -20.00 -4.58 -1.40
N GLN A 68 -19.29 -5.32 -2.25
CA GLN A 68 -19.86 -6.15 -3.32
C GLN A 68 -19.01 -7.40 -3.54
N ASP A 69 -19.62 -8.52 -3.93
CA ASP A 69 -18.93 -9.79 -4.17
C ASP A 69 -17.74 -9.63 -5.13
N ILE A 70 -16.56 -10.15 -4.78
CA ILE A 70 -15.34 -10.10 -5.61
C ILE A 70 -15.00 -11.50 -6.08
N CYS A 71 -15.14 -11.74 -7.38
CA CYS A 71 -14.69 -12.95 -8.03
C CYS A 71 -13.18 -12.89 -8.29
N TYR A 72 -12.48 -13.98 -8.07
CA TYR A 72 -11.06 -14.11 -8.40
C TYR A 72 -10.76 -15.46 -9.03
N GLY A 73 -9.69 -15.55 -9.80
CA GLY A 73 -9.26 -16.79 -10.45
C GLY A 73 -10.33 -17.41 -11.35
N VAL A 74 -11.20 -16.61 -11.97
CA VAL A 74 -12.30 -17.12 -12.81
C VAL A 74 -11.75 -18.02 -13.91
N GLY A 75 -12.32 -19.22 -14.04
CA GLY A 75 -11.85 -20.24 -15.00
C GLY A 75 -10.61 -21.03 -14.55
N ARG A 76 -10.12 -20.80 -13.33
CA ARG A 76 -9.00 -21.55 -12.72
C ARG A 76 -9.49 -22.41 -11.57
N ALA A 77 -8.75 -23.49 -11.29
CA ALA A 77 -9.05 -24.40 -10.18
C ALA A 77 -8.92 -23.74 -8.79
N ASP A 78 -8.13 -22.67 -8.69
CA ASP A 78 -7.93 -21.86 -7.49
C ASP A 78 -8.84 -20.62 -7.45
N GLY A 79 -9.87 -20.56 -8.30
CA GLY A 79 -10.84 -19.48 -8.33
C GLY A 79 -11.87 -19.54 -7.21
N GLY A 80 -12.46 -18.38 -6.88
CA GLY A 80 -13.45 -18.26 -5.82
C GLY A 80 -14.13 -16.90 -5.78
N VAL A 81 -14.91 -16.68 -4.72
CA VAL A 81 -15.66 -15.43 -4.49
C VAL A 81 -15.48 -14.98 -3.04
N ILE A 82 -14.99 -13.75 -2.85
CA ILE A 82 -15.04 -13.05 -1.56
C ILE A 82 -16.38 -12.32 -1.52
N ARG A 83 -17.30 -12.74 -0.66
CA ARG A 83 -18.65 -12.16 -0.60
C ARG A 83 -18.65 -10.75 -0.01
N ALA A 84 -19.68 -9.98 -0.30
CA ALA A 84 -19.93 -8.72 0.39
C ALA A 84 -20.03 -8.96 1.91
N GLY A 85 -19.51 -8.02 2.69
CA GLY A 85 -19.46 -8.07 4.15
C GLY A 85 -18.07 -7.80 4.72
N THR A 86 -17.95 -7.92 6.04
CA THR A 86 -16.69 -7.74 6.75
C THR A 86 -16.02 -9.10 6.93
N HIS A 87 -14.81 -9.23 6.42
CA HIS A 87 -14.03 -10.46 6.44
C HIS A 87 -12.69 -10.26 7.10
N ARG A 88 -12.16 -11.29 7.73
CA ARG A 88 -10.74 -11.37 8.08
C ARG A 88 -10.05 -12.23 7.02
N LEU A 89 -9.35 -11.59 6.11
CA LEU A 89 -8.62 -12.28 5.04
C LEU A 89 -7.26 -12.75 5.57
N ASP A 90 -6.90 -13.98 5.25
CA ASP A 90 -5.52 -14.44 5.39
C ASP A 90 -4.64 -13.86 4.26
N GLY A 91 -3.36 -14.19 4.24
CA GLY A 91 -2.42 -13.70 3.25
C GLY A 91 -2.81 -14.09 1.82
N ASN A 92 -3.35 -15.30 1.61
CA ASN A 92 -3.76 -15.75 0.28
C ASN A 92 -5.00 -15.01 -0.21
N ASP A 93 -6.02 -14.89 0.64
CA ASP A 93 -7.26 -14.20 0.29
C ASP A 93 -7.03 -12.69 0.11
N ALA A 94 -6.15 -12.08 0.91
CA ALA A 94 -5.77 -10.68 0.74
C ALA A 94 -5.03 -10.43 -0.57
N LEU A 95 -4.20 -11.38 -1.03
CA LEU A 95 -3.59 -11.30 -2.35
C LEU A 95 -4.63 -11.41 -3.46
N TRP A 96 -5.58 -12.33 -3.34
CA TRP A 96 -6.66 -12.44 -4.32
C TRP A 96 -7.52 -11.19 -4.36
N PHE A 97 -7.89 -10.65 -3.21
CA PHE A 97 -8.62 -9.39 -3.07
C PHE A 97 -7.92 -8.23 -3.80
N GLY A 98 -6.62 -8.04 -3.58
CA GLY A 98 -5.83 -6.97 -4.22
C GLY A 98 -5.52 -7.21 -5.71
N ARG A 99 -5.65 -8.44 -6.20
CA ARG A 99 -5.31 -8.81 -7.59
C ARG A 99 -6.53 -8.97 -8.49
N ALA A 100 -7.69 -9.28 -7.92
CA ALA A 100 -8.93 -9.52 -8.65
C ALA A 100 -9.17 -8.43 -9.70
N ARG A 101 -9.47 -8.87 -10.92
CA ARG A 101 -9.70 -8.05 -12.11
C ARG A 101 -11.12 -8.25 -12.60
N ASP A 102 -11.59 -7.31 -13.41
CA ASP A 102 -12.77 -7.52 -14.25
C ASP A 102 -12.69 -8.86 -14.98
N HIS A 103 -13.77 -9.63 -14.86
CA HIS A 103 -14.02 -10.80 -15.67
C HIS A 103 -15.37 -10.61 -16.36
N ASP A 104 -15.34 -10.48 -17.69
CA ASP A 104 -16.54 -10.42 -18.52
C ASP A 104 -17.44 -11.62 -18.20
N GLY A 105 -18.70 -11.34 -17.87
CA GLY A 105 -19.72 -12.34 -17.55
C GLY A 105 -19.80 -12.76 -16.07
N SER A 106 -19.01 -12.18 -15.16
CA SER A 106 -19.20 -12.39 -13.72
C SER A 106 -20.26 -11.43 -13.14
N THR A 107 -21.09 -11.90 -12.21
CA THR A 107 -22.03 -11.05 -11.44
C THR A 107 -21.35 -10.31 -10.28
N CYS A 108 -20.03 -10.43 -10.19
CA CYS A 108 -19.20 -9.85 -9.15
C CYS A 108 -18.79 -8.41 -9.49
N ALA A 109 -18.41 -7.67 -8.46
CA ALA A 109 -17.81 -6.35 -8.55
C ALA A 109 -16.59 -6.37 -9.46
N GLY A 110 -16.76 -5.74 -10.61
CA GLY A 110 -15.68 -5.42 -11.52
C GLY A 110 -14.62 -4.50 -10.91
N GLY A 111 -13.52 -4.32 -11.63
CA GLY A 111 -12.47 -3.39 -11.29
C GLY A 111 -11.40 -3.27 -12.37
N ASP A 112 -11.27 -2.05 -12.89
CA ASP A 112 -10.13 -1.61 -13.67
C ASP A 112 -8.86 -1.54 -12.79
N ASN A 113 -7.75 -1.05 -13.37
CA ASN A 113 -6.51 -0.91 -12.60
C ASN A 113 -6.65 0.03 -11.40
N HIS A 114 -7.52 1.04 -11.44
CA HIS A 114 -7.73 1.97 -10.32
C HIS A 114 -8.46 1.29 -9.16
N THR A 115 -9.46 0.48 -9.45
CA THR A 115 -10.18 -0.32 -8.45
C THR A 115 -9.22 -1.30 -7.75
N ARG A 116 -8.30 -1.90 -8.50
CA ARG A 116 -7.23 -2.74 -7.93
C ARG A 116 -6.29 -1.96 -7.04
N MET A 117 -5.86 -0.77 -7.46
CA MET A 117 -5.03 0.11 -6.64
C MET A 117 -5.72 0.48 -5.32
N LYS A 118 -7.03 0.78 -5.35
CA LYS A 118 -7.82 1.03 -4.14
C LYS A 118 -7.86 -0.18 -3.21
N ARG A 119 -8.10 -1.38 -3.73
CA ARG A 119 -8.09 -2.62 -2.92
C ARG A 119 -6.71 -2.89 -2.30
N GLN A 120 -5.63 -2.64 -3.03
CA GLN A 120 -4.26 -2.76 -2.50
C GLN A 120 -4.00 -1.73 -1.39
N GLN A 121 -4.42 -0.48 -1.58
CA GLN A 121 -4.34 0.55 -0.54
C GLN A 121 -5.18 0.18 0.69
N CYS A 122 -6.39 -0.36 0.49
CA CYS A 122 -7.25 -0.85 1.56
C CYS A 122 -6.56 -1.93 2.41
N VAL A 123 -5.91 -2.92 1.78
CA VAL A 123 -5.18 -3.97 2.51
C VAL A 123 -4.06 -3.38 3.36
N ILE A 124 -3.26 -2.46 2.80
CA ILE A 124 -2.14 -1.82 3.51
C ILE A 124 -2.66 -0.96 4.67
N SER A 125 -3.63 -0.09 4.42
CA SER A 125 -4.21 0.80 5.44
C SER A 125 -4.89 -0.02 6.55
N SER A 126 -5.66 -1.04 6.20
CA SER A 126 -6.29 -1.95 7.16
C SER A 126 -5.25 -2.67 8.03
N MET A 127 -4.13 -3.09 7.46
CA MET A 127 -3.04 -3.72 8.21
C MET A 127 -2.43 -2.75 9.24
N LEU A 128 -2.22 -1.50 8.86
CA LEU A 128 -1.66 -0.46 9.73
C LEU A 128 -2.63 -0.03 10.85
N ASP A 129 -3.92 0.05 10.55
CA ASP A 129 -4.96 0.42 11.53
C ASP A 129 -5.13 -0.63 12.62
N GLN A 130 -5.08 -1.91 12.25
CA GLN A 130 -5.45 -3.02 13.13
C GLN A 130 -4.42 -3.31 14.22
N LEU A 131 -3.17 -2.88 14.04
CA LEU A 131 -2.05 -3.39 14.81
C LEU A 131 -1.21 -2.29 15.43
N ASP A 132 -0.60 -2.64 16.55
CA ASP A 132 0.38 -1.79 17.21
C ASP A 132 1.63 -1.66 16.32
N PRO A 133 2.13 -0.43 16.07
CA PRO A 133 3.29 -0.22 15.20
C PRO A 133 4.55 -0.98 15.63
N SER A 134 4.75 -1.20 16.94
CA SER A 134 5.88 -1.98 17.44
C SER A 134 5.76 -3.46 17.04
N THR A 135 4.53 -4.02 17.05
CA THR A 135 4.26 -5.39 16.59
C THR A 135 4.52 -5.52 15.10
N VAL A 136 4.04 -4.57 14.29
CA VAL A 136 4.27 -4.55 12.84
C VAL A 136 5.76 -4.49 12.55
N LEU A 137 6.48 -3.58 13.21
CA LEU A 137 7.92 -3.44 13.03
C LEU A 137 8.68 -4.72 13.40
N PHE A 138 8.33 -5.33 14.53
CA PHE A 138 8.96 -6.57 14.97
C PHE A 138 8.75 -7.72 13.99
N LYS A 139 7.51 -7.91 13.50
CA LYS A 139 7.20 -8.91 12.47
C LYS A 139 7.90 -8.62 11.14
N PHE A 140 7.94 -7.36 10.73
CA PHE A 140 8.69 -6.92 9.55
C PHE A 140 10.18 -7.25 9.66
N GLN A 141 10.83 -6.93 10.78
CA GLN A 141 12.25 -7.24 10.99
C GLN A 141 12.54 -8.76 10.97
N GLN A 142 11.66 -9.57 11.55
CA GLN A 142 11.78 -11.02 11.47
C GLN A 142 11.67 -11.54 10.04
N LEU A 143 10.67 -11.07 9.29
CA LEU A 143 10.45 -11.48 7.90
C LEU A 143 11.56 -10.99 6.98
N ALA A 144 12.00 -9.74 7.12
CA ALA A 144 13.12 -9.18 6.36
C ALA A 144 14.43 -9.94 6.62
N LYS A 145 14.64 -10.42 7.85
CA LYS A 145 15.78 -11.29 8.18
C LYS A 145 15.65 -12.68 7.56
N ALA A 146 14.45 -13.27 7.58
CA ALA A 146 14.19 -14.64 7.13
C ALA A 146 14.06 -14.77 5.61
N ALA A 147 13.66 -13.71 4.90
CA ALA A 147 13.29 -13.77 3.49
C ALA A 147 13.84 -12.56 2.73
N ARG A 148 15.17 -12.50 2.56
CA ARG A 148 15.86 -11.40 1.85
C ARG A 148 15.45 -11.25 0.39
N GLU A 149 14.97 -12.31 -0.25
CA GLU A 149 14.42 -12.26 -1.62
C GLU A 149 13.00 -11.68 -1.69
N THR A 150 12.38 -11.50 -0.53
CA THR A 150 10.97 -11.12 -0.38
C THR A 150 10.82 -9.67 0.09
N PHE A 151 11.78 -9.17 0.87
CA PHE A 151 11.82 -7.82 1.41
C PHE A 151 13.18 -7.17 1.16
N MET A 152 13.17 -5.95 0.63
CA MET A 152 14.36 -5.12 0.43
C MET A 152 14.08 -3.71 0.93
N THR A 153 15.02 -3.12 1.66
CA THR A 153 14.91 -1.75 2.18
C THR A 153 16.30 -1.17 2.42
N ASP A 154 16.43 0.14 2.26
CA ASP A 154 17.61 0.92 2.61
C ASP A 154 17.49 1.59 3.99
N ILE A 155 16.36 1.41 4.70
CA ILE A 155 16.18 1.97 6.03
C ILE A 155 17.22 1.35 6.98
N PRO A 156 18.13 2.14 7.58
CA PRO A 156 19.08 1.63 8.54
C PRO A 156 18.37 1.05 9.75
N ARG A 157 18.86 -0.08 10.28
CA ARG A 157 18.24 -0.74 11.45
C ARG A 157 18.07 0.17 12.66
N GLY A 158 18.98 1.12 12.88
CA GLY A 158 18.86 2.12 13.94
C GLY A 158 17.71 3.10 13.74
N ARG A 159 17.34 3.40 12.49
CA ARG A 159 16.25 4.32 12.12
C ARG A 159 14.87 3.67 12.18
N LEU A 160 14.81 2.33 12.08
CA LEU A 160 13.55 1.59 12.19
C LEU A 160 12.86 1.81 13.54
N GLN A 161 13.61 1.97 14.62
CA GLN A 161 13.04 2.22 15.95
C GLN A 161 12.37 3.61 16.03
N ASP A 162 12.89 4.60 15.29
CA ASP A 162 12.32 5.94 15.20
C ASP A 162 10.95 5.94 14.51
N LEU A 163 10.63 4.90 13.73
CA LEU A 163 9.34 4.80 13.01
C LEU A 163 8.17 4.45 13.94
N VAL A 164 8.40 3.81 15.08
CA VAL A 164 7.34 3.43 16.01
C VAL A 164 6.61 4.67 16.55
N PRO A 165 7.28 5.65 17.18
CA PRO A 165 6.60 6.85 17.66
C PRO A 165 5.98 7.68 16.53
N LEU A 166 6.58 7.68 15.33
CA LEU A 166 6.00 8.33 14.16
C LEU A 166 4.70 7.64 13.71
N ALA A 167 4.68 6.31 13.67
CA ALA A 167 3.50 5.56 13.31
C ALA A 167 2.37 5.76 14.34
N ASP A 168 2.69 5.85 15.63
CA ASP A 168 1.70 6.19 16.66
C ASP A 168 1.09 7.59 16.45
N LEU A 169 1.89 8.56 16.00
CA LEU A 169 1.40 9.89 15.64
C LEU A 169 0.49 9.83 14.40
N VAL A 170 0.88 9.07 13.38
CA VAL A 170 0.08 8.89 12.15
C VAL A 170 -1.27 8.25 12.46
N LYS A 171 -1.32 7.22 13.31
CA LYS A 171 -2.58 6.59 13.75
C LYS A 171 -3.53 7.54 14.49
N GLN A 172 -3.00 8.60 15.09
CA GLN A 172 -3.77 9.63 15.79
C GLN A 172 -4.15 10.81 14.89
N ALA A 173 -3.44 10.99 13.77
CA ALA A 173 -3.69 12.04 12.81
C ALA A 173 -4.86 11.67 11.88
N HIS A 174 -5.44 12.68 11.24
CA HIS A 174 -6.22 12.44 10.02
C HIS A 174 -5.27 12.14 8.86
N GLU A 175 -5.49 10.99 8.21
CA GLU A 175 -4.80 10.64 6.98
C GLU A 175 -5.37 11.46 5.82
N THR A 176 -4.48 12.10 5.05
CA THR A 176 -4.84 12.73 3.78
C THR A 176 -4.40 11.81 2.65
N THR A 177 -5.35 11.25 1.91
CA THR A 177 -5.04 10.46 0.71
C THR A 177 -5.15 11.36 -0.52
N LEU A 178 -4.09 11.41 -1.32
CA LEU A 178 -4.06 12.08 -2.62
C LEU A 178 -3.87 11.03 -3.72
N SER A 179 -4.88 10.88 -4.57
CA SER A 179 -4.90 9.87 -5.64
C SER A 179 -4.74 10.52 -7.01
N PHE A 180 -3.67 10.17 -7.73
CA PHE A 180 -3.37 10.67 -9.08
C PHE A 180 -4.01 9.79 -10.15
N VAL A 181 -5.34 9.79 -10.20
CA VAL A 181 -6.13 8.94 -11.10
C VAL A 181 -7.23 9.75 -11.81
N PRO A 182 -7.78 9.27 -12.94
CA PRO A 182 -8.91 9.91 -13.60
C PRO A 182 -10.15 10.00 -12.70
N PRO A 183 -11.03 11.00 -12.90
CA PRO A 183 -10.91 12.09 -13.89
C PRO A 183 -10.05 13.27 -13.40
N ALA A 184 -9.57 13.24 -12.14
CA ALA A 184 -8.87 14.37 -11.54
C ALA A 184 -7.49 14.64 -12.18
N TYR A 185 -6.81 13.57 -12.60
CA TYR A 185 -5.53 13.59 -13.30
C TYR A 185 -5.57 12.69 -14.53
N ASP A 186 -4.91 13.10 -15.60
CA ASP A 186 -4.67 12.29 -16.79
C ASP A 186 -3.30 11.59 -16.67
N PRO A 187 -3.24 10.26 -16.50
CA PRO A 187 -1.97 9.54 -16.42
C PRO A 187 -1.20 9.49 -17.75
N ALA A 188 -1.88 9.69 -18.89
CA ALA A 188 -1.23 9.71 -20.20
C ALA A 188 -0.53 11.06 -20.46
N TRP A 189 -1.09 12.15 -19.93
CA TRP A 189 -0.54 13.52 -20.03
C TRP A 189 -0.50 14.20 -18.66
N PRO A 190 0.39 13.77 -17.76
CA PRO A 190 0.42 14.27 -16.39
C PRO A 190 0.88 15.74 -16.30
N ASP A 191 0.07 16.56 -15.62
CA ASP A 191 0.44 17.92 -15.22
C ASP A 191 1.30 17.87 -13.94
N PHE A 192 2.62 17.71 -14.10
CA PHE A 192 3.56 17.66 -12.97
C PHE A 192 3.54 18.92 -12.10
N PRO A 193 3.51 20.16 -12.65
CA PRO A 193 3.36 21.36 -11.83
C PRO A 193 2.15 21.31 -10.90
N ARG A 194 0.98 20.88 -11.40
CA ARG A 194 -0.23 20.71 -10.59
C ARG A 194 -0.06 19.61 -9.54
N ILE A 195 0.46 18.43 -9.92
CA ILE A 195 0.74 17.34 -8.98
C ILE A 195 1.60 17.84 -7.81
N ARG A 196 2.71 18.52 -8.10
CA ARG A 196 3.61 19.05 -7.07
C ARG A 196 2.94 20.11 -6.20
N ALA A 197 2.06 20.94 -6.76
CA ALA A 197 1.30 21.93 -6.01
C ALA A 197 0.33 21.26 -5.02
N ASP A 198 -0.40 20.23 -5.47
CA ASP A 198 -1.34 19.48 -4.65
C ASP A 198 -0.63 18.68 -3.55
N VAL A 199 0.54 18.09 -3.86
CA VAL A 199 1.42 17.44 -2.86
C VAL A 199 1.84 18.42 -1.77
N ARG A 200 2.37 19.60 -2.15
CA ARG A 200 2.77 20.63 -1.17
C ARG A 200 1.59 21.08 -0.31
N LYS A 201 0.42 21.26 -0.92
CA LYS A 201 -0.80 21.63 -0.20
C LYS A 201 -1.21 20.56 0.82
N ALA A 202 -1.14 19.28 0.44
CA ALA A 202 -1.46 18.17 1.32
C ALA A 202 -0.49 18.07 2.51
N LEU A 203 0.81 18.30 2.28
CA LEU A 203 1.84 18.27 3.32
C LEU A 203 1.84 19.51 4.24
N ALA A 204 1.40 20.66 3.74
CA ALA A 204 1.33 21.90 4.52
C ALA A 204 0.12 21.96 5.47
N ALA A 205 -0.88 21.09 5.28
CA ALA A 205 -2.01 21.00 6.18
C ALA A 205 -1.53 20.53 7.57
N PRO A 206 -1.79 21.28 8.66
CA PRO A 206 -1.43 20.83 9.99
C PRO A 206 -2.10 19.49 10.26
N PRO A 207 -1.40 18.51 10.87
CA PRO A 207 -2.02 17.24 11.21
C PRO A 207 -3.21 17.55 12.12
N ALA A 208 -4.43 17.31 11.63
CA ALA A 208 -5.60 17.36 12.48
C ALA A 208 -5.43 16.20 13.48
N VAL A 209 -5.00 16.51 14.69
CA VAL A 209 -4.89 15.54 15.78
C VAL A 209 -6.32 15.19 16.16
N ARG A 210 -6.71 13.92 16.00
CA ARG A 210 -8.02 13.47 16.48
C ARG A 210 -8.07 13.70 17.99
N PRO A 211 -9.13 14.34 18.54
CA PRO A 211 -9.27 14.44 19.98
C PRO A 211 -9.27 13.02 20.59
N ARG A 212 -8.50 12.83 21.66
CA ARG A 212 -8.41 11.54 22.37
C ARG A 212 -9.85 11.10 22.73
N PRO A 213 -10.29 9.89 22.36
CA PRO A 213 -11.61 9.43 22.76
C PRO A 213 -11.65 9.33 24.29
N HIS A 214 -12.52 10.11 24.92
CA HIS A 214 -12.91 9.87 26.30
C HIS A 214 -13.49 8.46 26.39
N HIS A 215 -12.99 7.66 27.34
CA HIS A 215 -13.45 6.30 27.58
C HIS A 215 -14.95 6.29 27.88
N THR A 216 -15.74 6.12 26.84
CA THR A 216 -17.12 5.64 26.90
C THR A 216 -17.12 4.46 25.96
N ALA A 217 -17.52 3.29 26.44
CA ALA A 217 -17.52 2.05 25.70
C ALA A 217 -18.37 2.21 24.42
N VAL A 218 -17.73 2.56 23.30
CA VAL A 218 -18.33 2.53 21.98
C VAL A 218 -18.06 1.14 21.43
N SER A 219 -19.15 0.44 21.13
CA SER A 219 -19.19 -0.86 20.48
C SER A 219 -18.18 -0.94 19.33
N ALA A 220 -17.42 -2.04 19.29
CA ALA A 220 -16.34 -2.27 18.33
C ALA A 220 -16.88 -2.53 16.91
N THR A 221 -17.45 -1.52 16.27
CA THR A 221 -17.50 -1.45 14.81
C THR A 221 -16.10 -1.02 14.38
N ALA A 222 -15.32 -1.99 13.89
CA ALA A 222 -13.96 -1.75 13.43
C ALA A 222 -13.94 -0.57 12.45
N ARG A 223 -13.11 0.43 12.76
CA ARG A 223 -12.76 1.52 11.84
C ARG A 223 -12.27 0.86 10.55
N LEU A 224 -12.99 1.09 9.46
CA LEU A 224 -12.53 0.78 8.13
C LEU A 224 -12.09 2.11 7.53
N SER A 225 -10.82 2.17 7.13
CA SER A 225 -10.27 3.29 6.38
C SER A 225 -11.16 3.61 5.18
N ASP A 226 -11.31 4.89 4.83
CA ASP A 226 -11.99 5.35 3.60
C ASP A 226 -11.35 4.71 2.35
N ALA A 227 -10.09 4.24 2.45
CA ALA A 227 -9.43 3.46 1.41
C ALA A 227 -10.13 2.14 1.07
N CYS A 228 -10.95 1.61 1.99
CA CYS A 228 -11.69 0.36 1.84
C CYS A 228 -13.13 0.54 1.35
N SER A 229 -13.59 1.77 1.12
CA SER A 229 -14.88 2.02 0.46
C SER A 229 -14.74 1.76 -1.04
N VAL A 230 -14.73 0.47 -1.41
CA VAL A 230 -14.75 -0.01 -2.79
C VAL A 230 -16.03 -0.79 -3.03
#